data_AF-A0A936GTN9-F1
#
_entry.id   AF-A0A936GTN9-F1
#
_cell.length_a   1.000
_cell.length_b   1.000
_cell.length_c   1.000
_cell.angle_alpha   90.00
_cell.angle_beta   90.00
_cell.angle_gamma   90.00
#
_symmetry.space_group_name_H-M   'P 1'
#
loop_
_entity.id
_entity.type
_entity.pdbx_description
1 polymer ?
#
loop_
_entity_poly.entity_id
_entity_poly.type
_entity_poly.pdbx_seq_one_letter_code
_entity_poly.pdbx_strand_id
1 'polypeptide(L)'
;MKKLFFLSLIVSVFACKNVEQYKAGIEELGTKWDATTAAVTEFSTMVDASTASFNANFDSLGVDSVYLSKLKGADLDKVKMAVEAYKTSGAGLTEITAKLAEAKTAWEAKAGEVTALKDGLAAGKLEGDVTAKIAELTNFISTNDTTLTTLKENLGKISEGSATALAALKAALPVKK
;
A
#
# COMPACT_ATOMS: atom_id res chain seq x y z
N MET A 1 49.51 -8.50 38.92
CA MET A 1 48.39 -8.80 38.00
C MET A 1 47.37 -9.67 38.72
N LYS A 2 46.22 -9.14 39.16
CA LYS A 2 45.01 -9.89 39.61
C LYS A 2 43.94 -9.01 40.29
N LYS A 3 43.61 -7.81 39.80
CA LYS A 3 42.48 -7.03 40.36
C LYS A 3 41.89 -6.09 39.31
N LEU A 4 41.15 -6.60 38.33
CA LEU A 4 40.42 -5.75 37.36
C LEU A 4 39.20 -6.46 36.71
N PHE A 5 38.63 -7.48 37.36
CA PHE A 5 37.54 -8.29 36.77
C PHE A 5 36.14 -8.07 37.37
N PHE A 6 35.98 -7.15 38.35
CA PHE A 6 34.73 -7.02 39.10
C PHE A 6 33.82 -5.84 38.70
N LEU A 7 34.22 -4.98 37.76
CA LEU A 7 33.39 -3.85 37.31
C LEU A 7 32.52 -4.15 36.08
N SER A 8 32.69 -5.31 35.44
CA SER A 8 31.87 -5.72 34.28
C SER A 8 30.47 -6.20 34.67
N LEU A 9 30.26 -6.67 35.90
CA LEU A 9 29.02 -7.37 36.29
C LEU A 9 27.88 -6.41 36.68
N ILE A 10 28.20 -5.20 37.11
CA ILE A 10 27.18 -4.23 37.56
C ILE A 10 26.50 -3.56 36.37
N VAL A 11 27.21 -3.35 35.25
CA VAL A 11 26.63 -2.74 34.03
C VAL A 11 25.55 -3.64 33.41
N SER A 12 25.71 -4.97 33.48
CA SER A 12 24.74 -5.94 32.95
C SER A 12 23.40 -5.96 33.68
N VAL A 13 23.37 -5.65 34.99
CA VAL A 13 22.11 -5.71 35.78
C VAL A 13 21.24 -4.46 35.58
N PHE A 14 21.86 -3.31 35.31
CA PHE A 14 21.13 -2.07 35.00
C PHE A 14 20.63 -2.03 33.55
N ALA A 15 21.33 -2.68 32.61
CA ALA A 15 20.86 -2.84 31.24
C ALA A 15 19.54 -3.65 31.18
N CYS A 16 19.45 -4.79 31.88
CA CYS A 16 18.23 -5.60 31.87
C CYS A 16 17.00 -4.89 32.47
N LYS A 17 17.15 -4.12 33.56
CA LYS A 17 16.01 -3.37 34.16
C LYS A 17 15.50 -2.23 33.26
N ASN A 18 16.39 -1.58 32.50
CA ASN A 18 16.02 -0.49 31.60
C ASN A 18 15.43 -0.98 30.27
N VAL A 19 15.60 -2.24 29.91
CA VAL A 19 15.01 -2.82 28.68
C VAL A 19 13.55 -3.22 28.91
N GLU A 20 13.24 -3.79 30.08
CA GLU A 20 11.89 -4.29 30.39
C GLU A 20 10.80 -3.20 30.30
N GLN A 21 11.13 -1.94 30.63
CA GLN A 21 10.17 -0.83 30.53
C GLN A 21 9.71 -0.53 29.08
N TYR A 22 10.49 -0.93 28.08
CA TYR A 22 10.18 -0.70 26.66
C TYR A 22 9.51 -1.89 25.99
N LYS A 23 9.49 -3.05 26.65
CA LYS A 23 9.01 -4.32 26.09
C LYS A 23 7.62 -4.21 25.49
N ALA A 24 6.65 -3.74 26.27
CA ALA A 24 5.26 -3.64 25.83
C ALA A 24 5.11 -2.70 24.61
N GLY A 25 5.83 -1.57 24.60
CA GLY A 25 5.79 -0.63 23.48
C GLY A 25 6.41 -1.20 22.19
N ILE A 26 7.51 -1.95 22.30
CA ILE A 26 8.16 -2.61 21.16
C ILE A 26 7.31 -3.78 20.64
N GLU A 27 6.68 -4.56 21.52
CA GLU A 27 5.78 -5.65 21.14
C GLU A 27 4.51 -5.14 20.44
N GLU A 28 3.89 -4.07 20.94
CA GLU A 28 2.76 -3.41 20.28
C GLU A 28 3.17 -2.83 18.93
N LEU A 29 4.31 -2.12 18.87
CA LEU A 29 4.86 -1.57 17.64
C LEU A 29 5.08 -2.68 16.60
N GLY A 30 5.70 -3.79 16.99
CA GLY A 30 5.95 -4.94 16.11
C GLY A 30 4.65 -5.56 15.59
N THR A 31 3.64 -5.70 16.45
CA THR A 31 2.33 -6.22 16.06
C THR A 31 1.65 -5.32 15.03
N LYS A 32 1.65 -4.00 15.27
CA LYS A 32 1.09 -3.02 14.32
C LYS A 32 1.85 -3.01 13.00
N TRP A 33 3.18 -3.07 13.07
CA TRP A 33 4.03 -3.13 11.89
C TRP A 33 3.71 -4.34 11.01
N ASP A 34 3.61 -5.53 11.62
CA ASP A 34 3.33 -6.77 10.89
C ASP A 34 1.90 -6.72 10.28
N ALA A 35 0.92 -6.19 11.02
CA ALA A 35 -0.45 -6.01 10.52
C ALA A 35 -0.53 -5.03 9.33
N THR A 36 0.10 -3.85 9.44
CA THR A 36 0.12 -2.87 8.34
C THR A 36 0.91 -3.39 7.15
N THR A 37 2.01 -4.13 7.36
CA THR A 37 2.76 -4.78 6.27
C THR A 37 1.87 -5.75 5.48
N ALA A 38 1.06 -6.56 6.17
CA ALA A 38 0.09 -7.44 5.54
C ALA A 38 -0.96 -6.63 4.75
N ALA A 39 -1.48 -5.55 5.35
CA ALA A 39 -2.47 -4.69 4.70
C ALA A 39 -1.94 -3.97 3.44
N VAL A 40 -0.67 -3.51 3.44
CA VAL A 40 0.01 -2.94 2.26
C VAL A 40 0.10 -3.99 1.15
N THR A 41 0.52 -5.21 1.50
CA THR A 41 0.71 -6.31 0.55
C THR A 41 -0.61 -6.74 -0.09
N GLU A 42 -1.65 -6.90 0.72
CA GLU A 42 -3.00 -7.20 0.24
C GLU A 42 -3.53 -6.09 -0.66
N PHE A 43 -3.35 -4.83 -0.26
CA PHE A 43 -3.79 -3.69 -1.06
C PHE A 43 -3.06 -3.61 -2.41
N SER A 44 -1.76 -3.89 -2.44
CA SER A 44 -1.00 -4.01 -3.70
C SER A 44 -1.61 -5.03 -4.64
N THR A 45 -1.94 -6.21 -4.11
CA THR A 45 -2.56 -7.28 -4.91
C THR A 45 -3.92 -6.84 -5.47
N MET A 46 -4.71 -6.10 -4.68
CA MET A 46 -6.00 -5.58 -5.14
C MET A 46 -5.85 -4.52 -6.24
N VAL A 47 -4.85 -3.62 -6.14
CA VAL A 47 -4.56 -2.61 -7.16
C VAL A 47 -4.13 -3.26 -8.47
N ASP A 48 -3.25 -4.26 -8.41
CA ASP A 48 -2.80 -5.02 -9.57
C ASP A 48 -3.97 -5.75 -10.24
N ALA A 49 -4.80 -6.43 -9.45
CA ALA A 49 -5.98 -7.13 -9.95
C ALA A 49 -7.01 -6.18 -10.58
N SER A 50 -7.23 -5.01 -9.97
CA SER A 50 -8.15 -3.99 -10.50
C SER A 50 -7.63 -3.41 -11.81
N THR A 51 -6.33 -3.12 -11.89
CA THR A 51 -5.68 -2.63 -13.12
C THR A 51 -5.75 -3.65 -14.25
N ALA A 52 -5.43 -4.91 -13.95
CA ALA A 52 -5.54 -6.00 -14.92
C ALA A 52 -7.00 -6.18 -15.40
N SER A 53 -7.96 -6.14 -14.47
CA SER A 53 -9.39 -6.29 -14.80
C SER A 53 -9.92 -5.13 -15.64
N PHE A 54 -9.51 -3.89 -15.34
CA PHE A 54 -9.86 -2.72 -16.13
C PHE A 54 -9.40 -2.87 -17.58
N ASN A 55 -8.13 -3.22 -17.80
CA ASN A 55 -7.60 -3.41 -19.15
C ASN A 55 -8.27 -4.59 -19.86
N ALA A 56 -8.39 -5.74 -19.21
CA ALA A 56 -9.01 -6.94 -19.79
C ALA A 56 -10.48 -6.70 -20.18
N ASN A 57 -11.23 -5.96 -19.36
CA ASN A 57 -12.62 -5.61 -19.67
C ASN A 57 -12.72 -4.76 -20.93
N PHE A 58 -11.84 -3.76 -21.10
CA PHE A 58 -11.81 -2.95 -22.32
C PHE A 58 -11.43 -3.77 -23.54
N ASP A 59 -10.36 -4.54 -23.44
CA ASP A 59 -9.82 -5.34 -24.54
C ASP A 59 -10.85 -6.39 -25.01
N SER A 60 -11.63 -6.96 -24.09
CA SER A 60 -12.68 -7.93 -24.41
C SER A 60 -13.77 -7.40 -25.34
N LEU A 61 -13.94 -6.08 -25.43
CA LEU A 61 -14.93 -5.46 -26.30
C LEU A 61 -14.47 -5.35 -27.75
N GLY A 62 -13.17 -5.48 -28.02
CA GLY A 62 -12.62 -5.40 -29.38
C GLY A 62 -12.83 -4.04 -30.06
N VAL A 63 -12.91 -2.95 -29.28
CA VAL A 63 -13.13 -1.59 -29.79
C VAL A 63 -11.79 -0.95 -30.17
N ASP A 64 -11.15 -1.52 -31.18
CA ASP A 64 -9.88 -1.02 -31.72
C ASP A 64 -10.09 0.05 -32.83
N SER A 65 -8.99 0.56 -33.38
CA SER A 65 -9.05 1.55 -34.46
C SER A 65 -9.73 1.02 -35.71
N VAL A 66 -9.64 -0.29 -35.99
CA VAL A 66 -10.28 -0.94 -37.13
C VAL A 66 -11.79 -1.00 -36.91
N TYR A 67 -12.25 -1.38 -35.72
CA TYR A 67 -13.65 -1.36 -35.33
C TYR A 67 -14.24 0.05 -35.47
N LEU A 68 -13.56 1.06 -34.90
CA LEU A 68 -14.00 2.45 -34.98
C LEU A 68 -14.07 2.95 -36.42
N SER A 69 -13.17 2.53 -37.31
CA SER A 69 -13.17 2.94 -38.72
C SER A 69 -14.42 2.49 -39.51
N LYS A 70 -15.06 1.40 -39.05
CA LYS A 70 -16.28 0.83 -39.64
C LYS A 70 -17.54 1.58 -39.20
N LEU A 71 -17.48 2.32 -38.10
CA LEU A 71 -18.58 3.17 -37.63
C LEU A 71 -18.58 4.52 -38.36
N LYS A 72 -19.75 5.14 -38.46
CA LYS A 72 -19.96 6.45 -39.08
C LYS A 72 -21.03 7.24 -38.31
N GLY A 73 -21.02 8.57 -38.46
CA GLY A 73 -22.04 9.45 -37.89
C GLY A 73 -22.22 9.28 -36.39
N ALA A 74 -23.48 9.34 -35.94
CA ALA A 74 -23.85 9.31 -34.52
C ALA A 74 -23.36 8.04 -33.78
N ASP A 75 -23.25 6.89 -34.45
CA ASP A 75 -22.76 5.66 -33.81
C ASP A 75 -21.26 5.76 -33.49
N LEU A 76 -20.47 6.35 -34.39
CA LEU A 76 -19.04 6.59 -34.15
C LEU A 76 -18.84 7.54 -32.97
N ASP A 77 -19.59 8.64 -32.93
CA ASP A 77 -19.48 9.66 -31.88
C ASP A 77 -19.87 9.08 -30.52
N LYS A 78 -20.98 8.34 -30.45
CA LYS A 78 -21.44 7.68 -29.22
C LYS A 78 -20.40 6.69 -28.68
N VAL A 79 -19.83 5.83 -29.55
CA VAL A 79 -18.83 4.85 -29.12
C VAL A 79 -17.54 5.54 -28.68
N LYS A 80 -17.06 6.58 -29.40
CA LYS A 80 -15.88 7.34 -29.00
C LYS A 80 -16.05 7.98 -27.62
N MET A 81 -17.17 8.66 -27.39
CA MET A 81 -17.45 9.26 -26.08
C MET A 81 -17.48 8.21 -24.96
N ALA A 82 -18.08 7.04 -25.20
CA ALA A 82 -18.12 5.98 -24.21
C ALA A 82 -16.74 5.33 -23.95
N VAL A 83 -15.90 5.20 -24.98
CA VAL A 83 -14.51 4.76 -24.84
C VAL A 83 -13.70 5.75 -24.02
N GLU A 84 -13.84 7.05 -24.29
CA GLU A 84 -13.15 8.11 -23.54
C GLU A 84 -13.62 8.14 -22.08
N ALA A 85 -14.92 8.01 -21.83
CA ALA A 85 -15.47 7.94 -20.48
C ALA A 85 -14.93 6.73 -19.71
N TYR A 86 -14.84 5.56 -20.35
CA TYR A 86 -14.24 4.37 -19.75
C TYR A 86 -12.76 4.56 -19.44
N LYS A 87 -11.97 5.08 -20.39
CA LYS A 87 -10.54 5.36 -20.14
C LYS A 87 -10.35 6.36 -19.01
N THR A 88 -11.19 7.38 -18.94
CA THR A 88 -11.14 8.41 -17.90
C THR A 88 -11.51 7.85 -16.53
N SER A 89 -12.47 6.91 -16.45
CA SER A 89 -12.86 6.32 -15.16
C SER A 89 -11.74 5.52 -14.50
N GLY A 90 -10.82 4.95 -15.29
CA GLY A 90 -9.64 4.23 -14.80
C GLY A 90 -8.40 5.10 -14.55
N ALA A 91 -8.42 6.40 -14.88
CA ALA A 91 -7.21 7.25 -14.82
C ALA A 91 -6.57 7.30 -13.43
N GLY A 92 -7.38 7.22 -12.36
CA GLY A 92 -6.90 7.21 -10.99
C GLY A 92 -6.11 5.95 -10.58
N LEU A 93 -6.16 4.86 -11.34
CA LEU A 93 -5.38 3.64 -11.05
C LEU A 93 -3.87 3.91 -11.10
N THR A 94 -3.43 4.77 -12.03
CA THR A 94 -2.02 5.15 -12.15
C THR A 94 -1.55 5.92 -10.92
N GLU A 95 -2.38 6.84 -10.41
CA GLU A 95 -2.07 7.61 -9.21
C GLU A 95 -2.00 6.70 -7.97
N ILE A 96 -2.95 5.76 -7.82
CA ILE A 96 -2.93 4.80 -6.72
C ILE A 96 -1.66 3.95 -6.77
N THR A 97 -1.27 3.46 -7.95
CA THR A 97 -0.05 2.66 -8.14
C THR A 97 1.20 3.43 -7.73
N ALA A 98 1.31 4.71 -8.14
CA ALA A 98 2.43 5.56 -7.77
C ALA A 98 2.51 5.80 -6.25
N LYS A 99 1.39 6.18 -5.62
CA LYS A 99 1.34 6.42 -4.17
C LYS A 99 1.63 5.16 -3.36
N LEU A 100 1.20 4.00 -3.84
CA LEU A 100 1.51 2.73 -3.20
C LEU A 100 3.00 2.38 -3.29
N ALA A 101 3.65 2.65 -4.43
CA ALA A 101 5.09 2.46 -4.58
C ALA A 101 5.88 3.39 -3.65
N GLU A 102 5.46 4.65 -3.50
CA GLU A 102 6.02 5.60 -2.53
C GLU A 102 5.86 5.10 -1.10
N ALA A 103 4.64 4.68 -0.72
CA ALA A 103 4.37 4.14 0.62
C ALA A 103 5.22 2.89 0.92
N LYS A 104 5.35 1.98 -0.05
CA LYS A 104 6.19 0.77 0.08
C LYS A 104 7.67 1.12 0.26
N THR A 105 8.19 2.07 -0.51
CA THR A 105 9.58 2.54 -0.40
C THR A 105 9.84 3.13 0.99
N ALA A 106 8.94 3.99 1.47
CA ALA A 106 9.03 4.57 2.80
C ALA A 106 8.94 3.50 3.90
N TRP A 107 8.10 2.48 3.71
CA TRP A 107 7.94 1.37 4.63
C TRP A 107 9.21 0.52 4.74
N GLU A 108 9.78 0.13 3.60
CA GLU A 108 11.03 -0.63 3.55
C GLU A 108 12.19 0.12 4.22
N ALA A 109 12.26 1.44 4.07
CA ALA A 109 13.27 2.28 4.73
C ALA A 109 13.19 2.24 6.27
N LYS A 110 12.02 1.95 6.85
CA LYS A 110 11.80 1.88 8.30
C LYS A 110 11.83 0.46 8.88
N ALA A 111 11.81 -0.57 8.02
CA ALA A 111 11.80 -1.98 8.44
C ALA A 111 13.02 -2.36 9.30
N GLY A 112 14.21 -1.83 8.94
CA GLY A 112 15.44 -2.08 9.69
C GLY A 112 15.39 -1.51 11.12
N GLU A 113 14.70 -0.38 11.32
CA GLU A 113 14.58 0.26 12.63
C GLU A 113 13.67 -0.56 13.56
N VAL A 114 12.55 -1.09 13.05
CA VAL A 114 11.67 -1.99 13.81
C VAL A 114 12.39 -3.30 14.15
N THR A 115 13.14 -3.85 13.20
CA THR A 115 13.93 -5.07 13.41
C THR A 115 14.97 -4.86 14.50
N ALA A 116 15.71 -3.74 14.47
CA ALA A 116 16.70 -3.41 15.48
C ALA A 116 16.10 -3.30 16.89
N LEU A 117 14.88 -2.76 17.02
CA LEU A 117 14.17 -2.72 18.32
C LEU A 117 13.78 -4.11 18.80
N LYS A 118 13.23 -4.98 17.92
CA LYS A 118 12.85 -6.35 18.25
C LYS A 118 14.06 -7.19 18.65
N ASP A 119 15.14 -7.11 17.88
CA ASP A 119 16.38 -7.85 18.12
C ASP A 119 17.10 -7.34 19.38
N GLY A 120 17.14 -6.02 19.58
CA GLY A 120 17.73 -5.41 20.78
C GLY A 120 16.96 -5.79 22.05
N LEU A 121 15.62 -5.85 21.98
CA LEU A 121 14.79 -6.34 23.09
C LEU A 121 15.11 -7.81 23.40
N ALA A 122 15.17 -8.68 22.38
CA ALA A 122 15.48 -10.09 22.55
C ALA A 122 16.90 -10.34 23.09
N ALA A 123 17.86 -9.51 22.67
CA ALA A 123 19.24 -9.55 23.14
C ALA A 123 19.42 -8.91 24.54
N GLY A 124 18.38 -8.26 25.09
CA GLY A 124 18.48 -7.51 26.34
C GLY A 124 19.38 -6.27 26.24
N LYS A 125 19.59 -5.75 25.03
CA LYS A 125 20.46 -4.60 24.73
C LYS A 125 19.79 -3.68 23.72
N LEU A 126 19.22 -2.59 24.23
CA LEU A 126 18.67 -1.51 23.41
C LEU A 126 19.65 -0.34 23.35
N GLU A 127 19.82 0.27 22.18
CA GLU A 127 20.71 1.40 21.94
C GLU A 127 19.93 2.65 21.53
N GLY A 128 20.47 3.83 21.84
CA GLY A 128 19.89 5.11 21.47
C GLY A 128 18.64 5.51 22.28
N ASP A 129 17.89 6.48 21.75
CA ASP A 129 16.64 6.96 22.34
C ASP A 129 15.47 6.08 21.89
N VAL A 130 15.25 5.00 22.65
CA VAL A 130 14.20 4.00 22.39
C VAL A 130 12.81 4.64 22.44
N THR A 131 12.55 5.54 23.39
CA THR A 131 11.25 6.21 23.54
C THR A 131 10.92 7.02 22.28
N ALA A 132 11.86 7.84 21.82
CA ALA A 132 11.67 8.62 20.60
C ALA A 132 11.48 7.72 19.38
N LYS A 133 12.24 6.63 19.29
CA LYS A 133 12.16 5.68 18.16
C LYS A 133 10.81 4.96 18.10
N ILE A 134 10.29 4.49 19.23
CA ILE A 134 8.94 3.89 19.31
C ILE A 134 7.88 4.89 18.87
N ALA A 135 7.95 6.13 19.36
CA ALA A 135 6.99 7.17 18.99
C ALA A 135 7.04 7.53 17.49
N GLU A 136 8.24 7.68 16.94
CA GLU A 136 8.47 7.93 15.51
C GLU A 136 7.83 6.83 14.65
N LEU A 137 8.16 5.57 14.93
CA LEU A 137 7.68 4.44 14.15
C LEU A 137 6.17 4.23 14.31
N THR A 138 5.63 4.44 15.50
CA THR A 138 4.17 4.36 15.74
C THR A 138 3.41 5.43 14.95
N ASN A 139 3.92 6.65 14.90
CA ASN A 139 3.34 7.74 14.11
C ASN A 139 3.45 7.47 12.61
N PHE A 140 4.58 6.89 12.17
CA PHE A 140 4.78 6.47 10.79
C PHE A 140 3.79 5.39 10.36
N ILE A 141 3.57 4.38 11.20
CA ILE A 141 2.54 3.34 10.96
C ILE A 141 1.15 3.98 10.84
N SER A 142 0.78 4.84 11.80
CA SER A 142 -0.55 5.46 11.82
C SER A 142 -0.83 6.33 10.59
N THR A 143 0.20 7.03 10.09
CA THR A 143 0.12 7.83 8.86
C THR A 143 -0.05 6.95 7.61
N ASN A 144 0.67 5.82 7.55
CA ASN A 144 0.53 4.85 6.46
C ASN A 144 -0.83 4.16 6.48
N ASP A 145 -1.35 3.77 7.65
CA ASP A 145 -2.70 3.19 7.78
C ASP A 145 -3.78 4.15 7.26
N THR A 146 -3.66 5.44 7.59
CA THR A 146 -4.56 6.48 7.08
C THR A 146 -4.46 6.59 5.57
N THR A 147 -3.23 6.62 5.04
CA THR A 147 -2.96 6.69 3.60
C THR A 147 -3.55 5.48 2.87
N LEU A 148 -3.33 4.26 3.37
CA LEU A 148 -3.87 3.03 2.80
C LEU A 148 -5.40 3.02 2.82
N THR A 149 -6.02 3.52 3.88
CA THR A 149 -7.48 3.63 3.97
C THR A 149 -8.02 4.55 2.87
N THR A 150 -7.44 5.74 2.70
CA THR A 150 -7.82 6.67 1.62
C THR A 150 -7.61 6.06 0.23
N LEU A 151 -6.49 5.36 0.01
CA LEU A 151 -6.23 4.70 -1.26
C LEU A 151 -7.23 3.56 -1.55
N LYS A 152 -7.61 2.77 -0.53
CA LYS A 152 -8.65 1.74 -0.63
C LYS A 152 -10.00 2.33 -1.01
N GLU A 153 -10.41 3.41 -0.38
CA GLU A 153 -11.66 4.11 -0.73
C GLU A 153 -11.64 4.63 -2.18
N ASN A 154 -10.52 5.20 -2.61
CA ASN A 154 -10.36 5.69 -3.98
C ASN A 154 -10.40 4.54 -5.00
N LEU A 155 -9.78 3.40 -4.70
CA LEU A 155 -9.85 2.20 -5.55
C LEU A 155 -11.30 1.71 -5.69
N GLY A 156 -12.07 1.75 -4.60
CA GLY A 156 -13.50 1.42 -4.62
C GLY A 156 -14.29 2.32 -5.57
N LYS A 157 -14.14 3.65 -5.44
CA LYS A 157 -14.80 4.64 -6.32
C LYS A 157 -14.43 4.46 -7.79
N ILE A 158 -13.14 4.21 -8.07
CA ILE A 158 -12.66 3.95 -9.44
C ILE A 158 -13.27 2.67 -10.01
N SER A 159 -13.37 1.62 -9.19
CA SER A 159 -13.93 0.33 -9.62
C SER A 159 -15.43 0.47 -9.97
N GLU A 160 -16.19 1.18 -9.14
CA GLU A 160 -17.61 1.47 -9.40
C GLU A 160 -17.81 2.35 -10.64
N GLY A 161 -17.01 3.42 -10.76
CA GLY A 161 -17.04 4.32 -11.93
C GLY A 161 -16.71 3.58 -13.22
N SER A 162 -15.70 2.70 -13.17
CA SER A 162 -15.30 1.89 -14.33
C SER A 162 -16.32 0.83 -14.69
N ALA A 163 -16.99 0.20 -13.71
CA ALA A 163 -18.09 -0.72 -13.98
C ALA A 163 -19.27 0.00 -14.67
N THR A 164 -19.61 1.20 -14.21
CA THR A 164 -20.66 2.03 -14.81
C THR A 164 -20.31 2.45 -16.23
N ALA A 165 -19.08 2.93 -16.44
CA ALA A 165 -18.60 3.30 -17.76
C ALA A 165 -18.51 2.10 -18.72
N LEU A 166 -18.15 0.91 -18.22
CA LEU A 166 -18.14 -0.32 -19.01
C LEU A 166 -19.53 -0.69 -19.50
N ALA A 167 -20.54 -0.59 -18.62
CA ALA A 167 -21.93 -0.86 -18.98
C ALA A 167 -22.43 0.13 -20.03
N ALA A 168 -22.10 1.42 -19.86
CA ALA A 168 -22.43 2.46 -20.84
C ALA A 168 -21.74 2.20 -22.20
N LEU A 169 -20.46 1.80 -22.19
CA LEU A 169 -19.73 1.42 -23.40
C LEU A 169 -20.35 0.21 -24.09
N LYS A 170 -20.69 -0.86 -23.36
CA LYS A 170 -21.39 -2.02 -23.91
C LYS A 170 -22.72 -1.63 -24.56
N ALA A 171 -23.48 -0.74 -23.94
CA ALA A 171 -24.75 -0.22 -24.49
C ALA A 171 -24.56 0.78 -25.66
N ALA A 172 -23.37 1.36 -25.79
CA ALA A 172 -23.00 2.21 -26.92
C ALA A 172 -22.64 1.41 -28.17
N LEU A 173 -22.16 0.17 -28.01
CA LEU A 173 -21.82 -0.67 -29.15
C LEU A 173 -23.07 -1.01 -29.96
N PRO A 174 -23.07 -0.77 -31.29
CA PRO A 174 -24.16 -1.20 -32.15
C PRO A 174 -24.35 -2.72 -32.05
N VAL A 175 -25.60 -3.14 -31.92
CA VAL A 175 -25.97 -4.56 -31.92
C VAL A 175 -25.51 -5.18 -33.24
N LYS A 176 -24.74 -6.28 -33.18
CA LYS A 176 -24.42 -7.08 -34.37
C LYS A 176 -25.74 -7.51 -35.01
N LYS A 177 -26.07 -6.92 -36.16
CA LYS A 177 -27.12 -7.42 -37.05
C LYS A 177 -26.62 -8.63 -37.81
#